data_AF-A0A6I9PA84-F1
#
_entry.id   AF-A0A6I9PA84-F1
#
_cell.length_a   1.000
_cell.length_b   1.000
_cell.length_c   1.000
_cell.angle_alpha   90.00
_cell.angle_beta   90.00
_cell.angle_gamma   90.00
#
_symmetry.space_group_name_H-M   'P 1'
#
loop_
_entity.id
_entity.type
_entity.pdbx_description
1 polymer ?
#
loop_
_entity_poly.entity_id
_entity_poly.type
_entity_poly.pdbx_seq_one_letter_code
_entity_poly.pdbx_strand_id
1 'polypeptide(L)'
;MTVSTQLGLLLWKNFTYRRRQTVQLLIEIIWPLFIFLILISVRIHYPPYEQHECHFPNKAMPSAGTLPWVQGIICNANNPCFRNPTPGESPGVVGNFNDSIISRLFTDAQKILLYSQKDKSYDGYTGLLRALRKMQENTARFKLKDFLQDNETLSHFLHNNASLPRYALKQIVEADVNLEKVLTKGFGFHLRDLCNTTSLEEFVHIADHNVSRQIQESICNSTSDWLDQAQSHFLSNLDFFKPIRVSLSFESHSGNAWFNSLDKALCLACFLY
;
A
#
# COMPACT_ATOMS: atom_id res chain seq x y z
N MET A 1 51.07 -71.85 -37.95
CA MET A 1 50.65 -70.55 -38.51
C MET A 1 50.56 -69.56 -37.35
N THR A 2 51.17 -68.38 -37.46
CA THR A 2 51.23 -67.41 -36.35
C THR A 2 49.91 -66.65 -36.25
N VAL A 3 49.38 -66.49 -35.04
CA VAL A 3 48.07 -65.83 -34.78
C VAL A 3 47.98 -64.44 -35.41
N SER A 4 49.10 -63.70 -35.46
CA SER A 4 49.20 -62.37 -36.08
C SER A 4 48.86 -62.38 -37.59
N THR A 5 49.28 -63.42 -38.32
CA THR A 5 48.98 -63.54 -39.76
C THR A 5 47.49 -63.79 -40.02
N GLN A 6 46.85 -64.61 -39.19
CA GLN A 6 45.40 -64.85 -39.26
C GLN A 6 44.60 -63.60 -38.88
N LEU A 7 45.02 -62.86 -37.85
CA LEU A 7 44.41 -61.60 -37.43
C LEU A 7 44.51 -60.52 -38.52
N GLY A 8 45.67 -60.39 -39.16
CA GLY A 8 45.88 -59.45 -40.27
C GLY A 8 44.96 -59.75 -41.46
N LEU A 9 44.79 -61.02 -41.79
CA LEU A 9 43.90 -61.46 -42.89
C LEU A 9 42.42 -61.20 -42.56
N LEU A 10 42.02 -61.37 -41.29
CA LEU A 10 40.67 -61.02 -40.81
C LEU A 10 40.41 -59.51 -40.84
N LEU A 11 41.36 -58.69 -40.39
CA LEU A 11 41.24 -57.23 -40.45
C LEU A 11 41.20 -56.74 -41.89
N TRP A 12 42.06 -57.28 -42.76
CA TRP A 12 42.06 -56.96 -44.19
C TRP A 12 40.73 -57.31 -44.86
N LYS A 13 40.16 -58.47 -44.55
CA LYS A 13 38.82 -58.86 -45.02
C LYS A 13 37.76 -57.84 -44.56
N ASN A 14 37.74 -57.46 -43.29
CA ASN A 14 36.78 -56.48 -42.76
C ASN A 14 36.96 -55.08 -43.36
N PHE A 15 38.20 -54.66 -43.56
CA PHE A 15 38.52 -53.38 -44.19
C PHE A 15 38.10 -53.36 -45.66
N THR A 16 38.41 -54.43 -46.41
CA THR A 16 38.04 -54.55 -47.83
C THR A 16 36.52 -54.61 -48.01
N TYR A 17 35.81 -55.24 -47.07
CA TYR A 17 34.34 -55.26 -47.04
C TYR A 17 33.78 -53.83 -46.89
N ARG A 18 34.26 -53.06 -45.90
CA ARG A 18 33.87 -51.65 -45.70
C ARG A 18 34.26 -50.76 -46.88
N ARG A 19 35.42 -51.00 -47.52
CA ARG A 19 35.89 -50.25 -48.70
C ARG A 19 35.02 -50.48 -49.93
N ARG A 20 34.45 -51.67 -50.10
CA ARG A 20 33.54 -51.99 -51.22
C ARG A 20 32.14 -51.39 -51.02
N GLN A 21 31.74 -51.11 -49.78
CA GLN A 21 30.44 -50.54 -49.45
C GLN A 21 30.56 -49.05 -49.05
N THR A 22 31.00 -48.23 -50.01
CA THR A 22 31.31 -46.80 -49.82
C THR A 22 30.15 -45.99 -49.25
N VAL A 23 28.91 -46.29 -49.64
CA VAL A 23 27.71 -45.58 -49.14
C VAL A 23 27.49 -45.81 -47.65
N GLN A 24 27.66 -47.04 -47.16
CA GLN A 24 27.49 -47.35 -45.73
C GLN A 24 28.60 -46.68 -44.89
N LEU A 25 29.85 -46.68 -45.38
CA LEU A 25 30.96 -46.01 -44.72
C LEU A 25 30.74 -44.49 -44.63
N LEU A 26 30.23 -43.87 -45.70
CA LEU A 26 29.92 -42.43 -45.70
C LEU A 26 28.82 -42.09 -44.70
N ILE A 27 27.74 -42.87 -44.64
CA ILE A 27 26.67 -42.67 -43.65
C ILE A 27 27.20 -42.87 -42.23
N GLU A 28 28.03 -43.89 -41.99
CA GLU A 28 28.64 -44.15 -40.68
C GLU A 28 29.53 -42.99 -40.18
N ILE A 29 30.16 -42.24 -41.09
CA ILE A 29 30.97 -41.05 -40.75
C ILE A 29 30.12 -39.77 -40.68
N ILE A 30 29.19 -39.56 -41.61
CA ILE A 30 28.36 -38.35 -41.68
C ILE A 30 27.35 -38.32 -40.53
N TRP A 31 26.80 -39.47 -40.13
CA TRP A 31 25.82 -39.58 -39.07
C TRP A 31 26.27 -38.96 -37.73
N PRO A 32 27.43 -39.34 -37.13
CA PRO A 32 27.90 -38.70 -35.90
C PRO A 32 28.23 -37.22 -36.09
N LEU A 33 28.78 -36.82 -37.25
CA LEU A 33 29.05 -35.42 -37.55
C LEU A 33 27.76 -34.59 -37.56
N PHE A 34 26.68 -35.11 -38.17
CA PHE A 34 25.38 -34.46 -38.19
C PHE A 34 24.80 -34.28 -36.78
N ILE A 35 24.91 -35.30 -35.93
CA ILE A 35 24.49 -35.20 -34.52
C ILE A 35 25.29 -34.11 -33.78
N PHE A 36 26.62 -34.04 -33.97
CA PHE A 36 27.43 -32.99 -33.36
C PHE A 36 27.07 -31.59 -33.86
N LEU A 37 26.79 -31.42 -35.16
CA LEU A 37 26.35 -30.13 -35.70
C LEU A 37 25.04 -29.66 -35.07
N ILE A 38 24.08 -30.57 -34.88
CA ILE A 38 22.83 -30.27 -34.18
C ILE A 38 23.10 -29.82 -32.75
N LEU A 39 23.94 -30.57 -32.00
CA LEU A 39 24.27 -30.22 -30.61
C LEU A 39 24.96 -28.86 -30.50
N ILE A 40 25.88 -28.54 -31.42
CA ILE A 40 26.52 -27.22 -31.49
C ILE A 40 25.50 -26.14 -31.82
N SER A 41 24.59 -26.38 -32.77
CA SER A 41 23.52 -25.43 -33.10
C SER A 41 22.62 -25.14 -31.90
N VAL A 42 22.24 -26.16 -31.13
CA VAL A 42 21.46 -26.01 -29.89
C VAL A 42 22.27 -25.21 -28.86
N ARG A 43 23.56 -25.50 -28.70
CA ARG A 43 24.45 -24.77 -27.79
C ARG A 43 24.57 -23.29 -28.15
N ILE A 44 24.62 -22.95 -29.43
CA ILE A 44 24.68 -21.56 -29.91
C ILE A 44 23.33 -20.86 -29.70
N HIS A 45 22.23 -21.57 -29.88
CA HIS A 45 20.89 -21.02 -29.69
C HIS A 45 20.56 -20.71 -28.22
N TYR A 46 21.10 -21.51 -27.29
CA TYR A 46 20.94 -21.32 -25.85
C TYR A 46 22.28 -20.95 -25.19
N PRO A 47 22.73 -19.69 -25.32
CA PRO A 47 23.95 -19.24 -24.64
C PRO A 47 23.78 -19.34 -23.11
N PRO A 48 24.87 -19.52 -22.35
CA PRO A 48 24.82 -19.54 -20.89
C PRO A 48 24.30 -18.21 -20.36
N TYR A 49 23.40 -18.26 -19.37
CA TYR A 49 22.89 -17.08 -18.70
C TYR A 49 23.83 -16.72 -17.54
N GLU A 50 24.61 -15.66 -17.71
CA GLU A 50 25.49 -15.15 -16.66
C GLU A 50 24.66 -14.40 -15.61
N GLN A 51 24.62 -14.92 -14.38
CA GLN A 51 24.07 -14.21 -13.24
C GLN A 51 25.18 -13.58 -12.43
N HIS A 52 24.97 -12.34 -12.02
CA HIS A 52 25.86 -11.73 -11.04
C HIS A 52 25.64 -12.37 -9.66
N GLU A 53 26.62 -12.21 -8.76
CA GLU A 53 26.41 -12.51 -7.35
C GLU A 53 25.17 -11.75 -6.85
N CYS A 54 24.18 -12.52 -6.39
CA CYS A 54 22.84 -12.02 -6.12
C CYS A 54 22.62 -11.95 -4.61
N HIS A 55 22.44 -10.73 -4.12
CA HIS A 55 22.17 -10.46 -2.71
C HIS A 55 20.69 -10.12 -2.54
N PHE A 56 20.07 -10.75 -1.56
CA PHE A 56 18.64 -10.58 -1.27
C PHE A 56 18.45 -9.83 0.05
N PRO A 57 17.48 -8.91 0.11
CA PRO A 57 17.14 -8.26 1.37
C PRO A 57 16.50 -9.26 2.33
N ASN A 58 16.73 -9.08 3.62
CA ASN A 58 16.16 -9.92 4.67
C ASN A 58 14.63 -9.69 4.79
N LYS A 59 13.87 -10.77 4.93
CA LYS A 59 12.43 -10.71 5.24
C LYS A 59 12.20 -11.01 6.71
N ALA A 60 11.58 -10.06 7.41
CA ALA A 60 11.20 -10.24 8.80
C ALA A 60 10.04 -11.23 8.92
N MET A 61 10.12 -12.13 9.89
CA MET A 61 8.97 -12.94 10.30
C MET A 61 8.07 -12.13 11.25
N PRO A 62 6.78 -12.50 11.41
CA PRO A 62 5.87 -11.81 12.33
C PRO A 62 6.40 -11.71 13.77
N SER A 63 7.28 -12.64 14.19
CA SER A 63 7.95 -12.66 15.49
C SER A 63 8.94 -11.51 15.71
N ALA A 64 9.45 -10.88 14.65
CA ALA A 64 10.32 -9.71 14.72
C ALA A 64 9.52 -8.38 14.78
N GLY A 65 8.19 -8.44 14.68
CA GLY A 65 7.28 -7.30 14.70
C GLY A 65 6.36 -7.27 13.46
N THR A 66 5.12 -6.84 13.65
CA THR A 66 4.11 -6.78 12.57
C THR A 66 4.44 -5.73 11.51
N LEU A 67 5.01 -4.58 11.90
CA LEU A 67 5.41 -3.51 11.00
C LEU A 67 6.54 -3.92 10.02
N PRO A 68 7.72 -4.40 10.49
CA PRO A 68 8.78 -4.86 9.58
C PRO A 68 8.37 -6.08 8.75
N TRP A 69 7.48 -6.93 9.26
CA TRP A 69 6.90 -8.04 8.51
C TRP A 69 6.05 -7.56 7.33
N VAL A 70 5.06 -6.69 7.56
CA VAL A 70 4.21 -6.14 6.49
C VAL A 70 5.03 -5.34 5.48
N GLN A 71 5.99 -4.54 5.94
CA GLN A 71 6.90 -3.81 5.07
C GLN A 71 7.73 -4.75 4.18
N GLY A 72 8.18 -5.89 4.72
CA GLY A 72 8.90 -6.92 3.95
C GLY A 72 8.03 -7.60 2.88
N ILE A 73 6.72 -7.75 3.12
CA ILE A 73 5.79 -8.30 2.13
C ILE A 73 5.50 -7.29 1.02
N ILE A 74 5.28 -6.01 1.36
CA ILE A 74 4.87 -4.98 0.40
C ILE A 74 6.08 -4.46 -0.41
N CYS A 75 7.20 -4.16 0.25
CA CYS A 75 8.36 -3.53 -0.40
C CYS A 75 9.24 -4.53 -1.18
N ASN A 76 9.32 -5.80 -0.76
CA ASN A 76 10.20 -6.82 -1.34
C ASN A 76 9.42 -8.01 -1.94
N ALA A 77 8.20 -7.78 -2.46
CA ALA A 77 7.36 -8.82 -3.06
C ALA A 77 8.03 -9.48 -4.28
N ASN A 78 8.71 -8.70 -5.11
CA ASN A 78 9.29 -9.15 -6.37
C ASN A 78 10.72 -9.71 -6.24
N ASN A 79 11.24 -9.86 -5.02
CA ASN A 79 12.61 -10.33 -4.72
C ASN A 79 13.68 -9.71 -5.64
N PRO A 80 13.88 -8.38 -5.61
CA PRO A 80 14.91 -7.76 -6.43
C PRO A 80 16.29 -8.31 -6.05
N CYS A 81 17.06 -8.66 -7.07
CA CYS A 81 18.39 -9.21 -6.95
C CYS A 81 19.42 -8.07 -7.02
N PHE A 82 20.17 -7.83 -5.94
CA PHE A 82 21.18 -6.78 -5.89
C PHE A 82 22.58 -7.35 -6.18
N ARG A 83 23.42 -6.58 -6.87
CA ARG A 83 24.82 -6.95 -7.15
C ARG A 83 25.76 -6.85 -5.95
N ASN A 84 25.40 -6.04 -4.96
CA ASN A 84 26.22 -5.76 -3.79
C ASN A 84 25.50 -6.26 -2.52
N PRO A 85 26.25 -6.65 -1.47
CA PRO A 85 25.67 -7.13 -0.22
C PRO A 85 24.70 -6.10 0.35
N THR A 86 23.50 -6.56 0.71
CA THR A 86 22.52 -5.69 1.34
C THR A 86 22.91 -5.44 2.81
N PRO A 87 22.55 -4.29 3.40
CA PRO A 87 22.91 -3.99 4.80
C PRO A 87 22.45 -5.05 5.82
N GLY A 88 21.41 -5.82 5.50
CA GLY A 88 20.93 -6.94 6.33
C GLY A 88 21.80 -8.20 6.31
N GLU A 89 22.77 -8.30 5.40
CA GLU A 89 23.77 -9.38 5.37
C GLU A 89 25.02 -9.06 6.21
N SER A 90 25.19 -7.81 6.63
CA SER A 90 26.32 -7.39 7.47
C SER A 90 26.10 -7.80 8.94
N PRO A 91 27.14 -8.32 9.63
CA PRO A 91 27.02 -8.72 11.03
C PRO A 91 26.68 -7.52 11.93
N GLY A 92 25.65 -7.66 12.76
CA GLY A 92 25.25 -6.64 13.75
C GLY A 92 24.18 -5.64 13.30
N VAL A 93 23.72 -5.68 12.04
CA VAL A 93 22.64 -4.80 11.54
C VAL A 93 21.46 -5.65 11.05
N VAL A 94 20.37 -5.69 11.82
CA VAL A 94 19.22 -6.59 11.57
C VAL A 94 18.06 -5.88 10.83
N GLY A 95 18.25 -4.64 10.39
CA GLY A 95 17.21 -3.90 9.69
C GLY A 95 17.75 -2.79 8.81
N ASN A 96 17.35 -2.78 7.54
CA ASN A 96 17.63 -1.69 6.59
C ASN A 96 16.58 -0.57 6.68
N PHE A 97 15.81 -0.51 7.77
CA PHE A 97 14.65 0.37 7.90
C PHE A 97 14.95 1.68 8.65
N ASN A 98 16.16 1.88 9.18
CA ASN A 98 16.51 3.06 9.99
C ASN A 98 16.33 4.39 9.25
N ASP A 99 16.48 4.40 7.92
CA ASP A 99 16.29 5.60 7.10
C ASP A 99 14.88 5.73 6.52
N SER A 100 14.00 4.76 6.77
CA SER A 100 12.59 4.90 6.39
C SER A 100 11.90 5.90 7.30
N ILE A 101 11.19 6.87 6.70
CA ILE A 101 10.42 7.90 7.42
C ILE A 101 9.45 7.24 8.42
N ILE A 102 8.94 6.04 8.11
CA ILE A 102 8.04 5.25 8.97
C ILE A 102 8.77 4.74 10.21
N SER A 103 10.00 4.23 10.08
CA SER A 103 10.79 3.82 11.24
C SER A 103 11.14 5.03 12.12
N ARG A 104 11.50 6.16 11.51
CA ARG A 104 11.72 7.42 12.25
C ARG A 104 10.46 7.91 12.96
N LEU A 105 9.30 7.87 12.30
CA LEU A 105 8.02 8.24 12.90
C LEU A 105 7.63 7.30 14.04
N PHE A 106 7.84 5.99 13.89
CA PHE A 106 7.57 5.01 14.94
C PHE A 106 8.54 5.17 16.11
N THR A 107 9.81 5.42 15.84
CA THR A 107 10.84 5.66 16.87
C THR A 107 10.58 6.98 17.59
N ASP A 108 10.16 8.02 16.89
CA ASP A 108 9.79 9.33 17.46
C ASP A 108 8.48 9.23 18.24
N ALA A 109 7.48 8.51 17.74
CA ALA A 109 6.26 8.21 18.49
C ALA A 109 6.57 7.40 19.76
N GLN A 110 7.44 6.39 19.67
CA GLN A 110 7.90 5.62 20.82
C GLN A 110 8.71 6.48 21.80
N LYS A 111 9.55 7.40 21.30
CA LYS A 111 10.28 8.36 22.14
C LYS A 111 9.34 9.33 22.84
N ILE A 112 8.33 9.85 22.14
CA ILE A 112 7.31 10.73 22.70
C ILE A 112 6.48 9.98 23.73
N LEU A 113 6.12 8.72 23.48
CA LEU A 113 5.38 7.88 24.43
C LEU A 113 6.24 7.55 25.66
N LEU A 114 7.51 7.21 25.49
CA LEU A 114 8.45 6.94 26.59
C LEU A 114 8.81 8.20 27.38
N TYR A 115 8.88 9.36 26.73
CA TYR A 115 9.05 10.66 27.37
C TYR A 115 7.78 11.07 28.12
N SER A 116 6.61 10.87 27.51
CA SER A 116 5.28 11.11 28.09
C SER A 116 4.96 10.17 29.25
N GLN A 117 5.58 8.99 29.31
CA GLN A 117 5.46 8.05 30.44
C GLN A 117 6.35 8.46 31.62
N LYS A 118 7.46 9.18 31.35
CA LYS A 118 8.42 9.65 32.36
C LYS A 118 8.02 11.00 32.95
N ASP A 119 7.41 11.85 32.13
CA ASP A 119 6.69 13.02 32.61
C ASP A 119 5.39 12.53 33.25
N LYS A 120 5.04 13.00 34.45
CA LYS A 120 3.78 12.63 35.12
C LYS A 120 2.56 13.29 34.45
N SER A 121 2.54 13.35 33.12
CA SER A 121 1.49 13.97 32.28
C SER A 121 0.48 12.92 31.78
N TYR A 122 0.17 11.91 32.60
CA TYR A 122 -0.98 11.04 32.37
C TYR A 122 -2.32 11.78 32.58
N ASP A 123 -2.31 12.95 33.21
CA ASP A 123 -3.50 13.81 33.35
C ASP A 123 -3.99 14.35 32.00
N GLY A 124 -3.11 14.57 31.02
CA GLY A 124 -3.49 15.02 29.68
C GLY A 124 -4.15 13.93 28.83
N TYR A 125 -3.65 12.69 28.91
CA TYR A 125 -4.24 11.55 28.18
C TYR A 125 -5.49 11.01 28.86
N THR A 126 -5.53 10.98 30.19
CA THR A 126 -6.78 10.70 30.91
C THR A 126 -7.79 11.84 30.74
N GLY A 127 -7.33 13.09 30.60
CA GLY A 127 -8.14 14.24 30.21
C GLY A 127 -8.72 14.09 28.81
N LEU A 128 -7.91 13.69 27.82
CA LEU A 128 -8.37 13.40 26.46
C LEU A 128 -9.34 12.21 26.42
N LEU A 129 -9.03 11.10 27.10
CA LEU A 129 -9.90 9.94 27.20
C LEU A 129 -11.19 10.25 27.95
N ARG A 130 -11.14 11.07 29.00
CA ARG A 130 -12.30 11.53 29.77
C ARG A 130 -13.11 12.54 28.99
N ALA A 131 -12.48 13.41 28.19
CA ALA A 131 -13.14 14.32 27.27
C ALA A 131 -13.80 13.55 26.11
N LEU A 132 -13.12 12.57 25.52
CA LEU A 132 -13.70 11.66 24.52
C LEU A 132 -14.86 10.86 25.10
N ARG A 133 -14.72 10.32 26.31
CA ARG A 133 -15.78 9.58 27.01
C ARG A 133 -16.94 10.48 27.41
N LYS A 134 -16.68 11.71 27.85
CA LYS A 134 -17.69 12.73 28.19
C LYS A 134 -18.33 13.33 26.94
N MET A 135 -17.65 13.36 25.77
CA MET A 135 -18.22 13.68 24.46
C MET A 135 -19.01 12.50 23.87
N GLN A 136 -18.68 11.26 24.23
CA GLN A 136 -19.47 10.09 23.88
C GLN A 136 -20.75 10.02 24.74
N GLU A 137 -20.66 10.37 26.03
CA GLU A 137 -21.79 10.42 26.97
C GLU A 137 -22.67 11.66 26.75
N ASN A 138 -22.07 12.83 26.47
CA ASN A 138 -22.78 14.00 25.95
C ASN A 138 -22.71 13.96 24.43
N THR A 139 -23.67 13.30 23.81
CA THR A 139 -23.98 13.43 22.37
C THR A 139 -24.50 14.84 22.08
N ALA A 140 -23.69 15.86 22.40
CA ALA A 140 -23.82 17.18 21.82
C ALA A 140 -23.64 16.95 20.33
N ARG A 141 -24.76 16.97 19.62
CA ARG A 141 -24.85 16.67 18.19
C ARG A 141 -23.85 17.56 17.46
N PHE A 142 -22.68 17.00 17.13
CA PHE A 142 -21.69 17.69 16.35
C PHE A 142 -22.31 17.94 14.99
N LYS A 143 -22.29 19.19 14.56
CA LYS A 143 -22.80 19.53 13.24
C LYS A 143 -21.70 19.32 12.24
N LEU A 144 -22.05 19.01 11.00
CA LEU A 144 -21.05 18.82 9.94
C LEU A 144 -20.11 20.03 9.81
N LYS A 145 -20.63 21.26 9.97
CA LYS A 145 -19.83 22.50 10.00
C LYS A 145 -18.72 22.53 11.04
N ASP A 146 -18.87 21.81 12.14
CA ASP A 146 -17.88 21.81 13.22
C ASP A 146 -16.62 21.03 12.81
N PHE A 147 -16.72 20.18 11.78
CA PHE A 147 -15.62 19.46 11.14
C PHE A 147 -15.09 20.15 9.88
N LEU A 148 -15.74 21.20 9.38
CA LEU A 148 -15.29 21.93 8.19
C LEU A 148 -14.35 23.07 8.60
N GLN A 149 -13.36 23.39 7.76
CA GLN A 149 -12.55 24.59 7.94
C GLN A 149 -13.42 25.86 7.84
N ASP A 150 -13.07 26.95 8.55
CA ASP A 150 -13.91 28.17 8.61
C ASP A 150 -14.03 28.93 7.26
N ASN A 151 -13.15 28.64 6.30
CA ASN A 151 -13.18 29.18 4.93
C ASN A 151 -13.50 28.06 3.92
N GLU A 152 -14.56 27.29 4.15
CA GLU A 152 -14.85 26.13 3.30
C GLU A 152 -15.30 26.52 1.88
N THR A 153 -14.78 25.79 0.89
CA THR A 153 -15.20 25.93 -0.52
C THR A 153 -16.28 24.91 -0.91
N LEU A 154 -16.62 24.00 0.00
CA LEU A 154 -17.60 22.93 -0.19
C LEU A 154 -19.00 23.48 -0.48
N SER A 155 -19.46 24.46 0.30
CA SER A 155 -20.77 25.08 0.15
C SER A 155 -20.96 25.70 -1.24
N HIS A 156 -19.90 26.31 -1.79
CA HIS A 156 -19.88 26.90 -3.12
C HIS A 156 -19.85 25.83 -4.23
N PHE A 157 -19.05 24.77 -4.04
CA PHE A 157 -18.99 23.63 -4.97
C PHE A 157 -20.36 22.94 -5.09
N LEU A 158 -21.01 22.65 -3.97
CA LEU A 158 -22.33 22.00 -3.95
C LEU A 158 -23.43 22.89 -4.56
N HIS A 159 -23.34 24.21 -4.42
CA HIS A 159 -24.31 25.12 -5.04
C HIS A 159 -24.17 25.16 -6.57
N ASN A 160 -22.94 25.28 -7.08
CA ASN A 160 -22.69 25.55 -8.50
C ASN A 160 -22.58 24.27 -9.34
N ASN A 161 -21.92 23.23 -8.81
CA ASN A 161 -21.68 21.99 -9.55
C ASN A 161 -22.76 20.92 -9.30
N ALA A 162 -23.38 20.92 -8.12
CA ALA A 162 -24.47 19.99 -7.79
C ALA A 162 -25.86 20.60 -7.99
N SER A 163 -25.95 21.89 -8.37
CA SER A 163 -27.20 22.65 -8.48
C SER A 163 -28.11 22.57 -7.25
N LEU A 164 -27.53 22.40 -6.05
CA LEU A 164 -28.31 22.26 -4.82
C LEU A 164 -28.85 23.62 -4.36
N PRO A 165 -30.14 23.71 -3.96
CA PRO A 165 -30.72 24.93 -3.44
C PRO A 165 -30.08 25.31 -2.10
N ARG A 166 -29.91 26.62 -1.84
CA ARG A 166 -29.25 27.14 -0.62
C ARG A 166 -29.88 26.63 0.68
N TYR A 167 -31.17 26.34 0.64
CA TYR A 167 -31.91 25.72 1.74
C TYR A 167 -31.39 24.31 2.07
N ALA A 168 -31.17 23.46 1.07
CA ALA A 168 -30.62 22.12 1.27
C ALA A 168 -29.17 22.18 1.77
N LEU A 169 -28.37 23.12 1.26
CA LEU A 169 -26.99 23.33 1.73
C LEU A 169 -26.93 23.67 3.22
N LYS A 170 -27.81 24.56 3.69
CA LYS A 170 -27.86 24.91 5.11
C LYS A 170 -28.18 23.70 5.98
N GLN A 171 -29.09 22.83 5.53
CA GLN A 171 -29.41 21.61 6.26
C GLN A 171 -28.28 20.57 6.23
N ILE A 172 -27.51 20.47 5.15
CA ILE A 172 -26.34 19.58 5.06
C ILE A 172 -25.26 20.03 6.05
N VAL A 173 -24.93 21.32 6.03
CA VAL A 173 -23.86 21.89 6.87
C VAL A 173 -24.26 21.87 8.35
N GLU A 174 -25.54 21.99 8.66
CA GLU A 174 -26.08 21.89 10.02
C GLU A 174 -26.51 20.48 10.44
N ALA A 175 -26.27 19.46 9.60
CA ALA A 175 -26.67 18.09 9.88
C ALA A 175 -25.92 17.49 11.07
N ASP A 176 -26.61 16.67 11.85
CA ASP A 176 -26.06 16.02 13.03
C ASP A 176 -25.18 14.84 12.60
N VAL A 177 -23.92 14.79 13.02
CA VAL A 177 -22.94 13.77 12.61
C VAL A 177 -22.71 12.77 13.74
N ASN A 178 -22.72 11.48 13.41
CA ASN A 178 -22.40 10.43 14.37
C ASN A 178 -20.88 10.19 14.46
N LEU A 179 -20.25 10.81 15.46
CA LEU A 179 -18.80 10.76 15.65
C LEU A 179 -18.26 9.33 15.83
N GLU A 180 -19.00 8.43 16.50
CA GLU A 180 -18.56 7.05 16.71
C GLU A 180 -18.39 6.31 15.38
N LYS A 181 -19.35 6.49 14.47
CA LYS A 181 -19.34 5.87 13.15
C LYS A 181 -18.32 6.50 12.22
N VAL A 182 -18.15 7.81 12.28
CA VAL A 182 -17.11 8.52 11.52
C VAL A 182 -15.71 8.07 11.94
N LEU A 183 -15.43 7.90 13.24
CA LEU A 183 -14.11 7.48 13.71
C LEU A 183 -13.81 5.99 13.44
N THR A 184 -14.83 5.13 13.50
CA THR A 184 -14.65 3.68 13.32
C THR A 184 -14.74 3.23 11.85
N LYS A 185 -15.54 3.90 11.02
CA LYS A 185 -15.82 3.51 9.64
C LYS A 185 -15.54 4.60 8.59
N GLY A 186 -15.16 5.81 9.00
CA GLY A 186 -14.91 6.92 8.06
C GLY A 186 -13.62 6.79 7.25
N PHE A 187 -12.62 6.06 7.76
CA PHE A 187 -11.39 5.75 7.01
C PHE A 187 -11.69 4.70 5.93
N GLY A 188 -11.90 5.16 4.70
CA GLY A 188 -12.23 4.32 3.53
C GLY A 188 -13.66 4.50 3.00
N PHE A 189 -14.40 5.48 3.53
CA PHE A 189 -15.74 5.83 3.06
C PHE A 189 -15.70 6.45 1.65
N HIS A 190 -16.53 5.94 0.73
CA HIS A 190 -16.75 6.54 -0.59
C HIS A 190 -18.15 7.15 -0.68
N LEU A 191 -18.29 8.29 -1.37
CA LEU A 191 -19.61 8.91 -1.59
C LEU A 191 -20.59 7.97 -2.31
N ARG A 192 -20.08 7.03 -3.11
CA ARG A 192 -20.86 5.97 -3.76
C ARG A 192 -21.59 5.05 -2.77
N ASP A 193 -21.03 4.87 -1.56
CA ASP A 193 -21.59 3.98 -0.55
C ASP A 193 -22.86 4.56 0.10
N LEU A 194 -23.11 5.86 -0.08
CA LEU A 194 -24.34 6.55 0.36
C LEU A 194 -25.59 6.17 -0.43
N CYS A 195 -25.41 5.50 -1.58
CA CYS A 195 -26.53 5.01 -2.40
C CYS A 195 -27.23 3.79 -1.83
N ASN A 196 -26.63 3.14 -0.84
CA ASN A 196 -27.32 2.14 -0.05
C ASN A 196 -28.13 2.83 1.05
N THR A 197 -29.43 2.55 1.14
CA THR A 197 -30.39 3.29 1.98
C THR A 197 -30.03 3.30 3.47
N THR A 198 -29.27 2.30 3.93
CA THR A 198 -28.84 2.16 5.32
C THR A 198 -27.58 2.96 5.68
N SER A 199 -26.81 3.43 4.70
CA SER A 199 -25.49 4.04 4.95
C SER A 199 -25.57 5.50 5.36
N LEU A 200 -26.47 6.29 4.77
CA LEU A 200 -26.52 7.74 5.03
C LEU A 200 -26.93 8.05 6.49
N GLU A 201 -27.97 7.37 6.98
CA GLU A 201 -28.48 7.56 8.35
C GLU A 201 -27.49 7.09 9.42
N GLU A 202 -26.50 6.24 9.06
CA GLU A 202 -25.46 5.78 9.99
C GLU A 202 -24.40 6.87 10.25
N PHE A 203 -24.17 7.79 9.30
CA PHE A 203 -23.12 8.82 9.40
C PHE A 203 -23.68 10.23 9.63
N VAL A 204 -24.79 10.59 8.97
CA VAL A 204 -25.34 11.95 8.98
C VAL A 204 -26.86 11.89 9.14
N HIS A 205 -27.35 12.51 10.21
CA HIS A 205 -28.76 12.67 10.48
C HIS A 205 -29.22 14.06 10.03
N ILE A 206 -29.88 14.13 8.86
CA ILE A 206 -30.51 15.34 8.33
C ILE A 206 -31.94 15.41 8.87
N ALA A 207 -32.33 16.54 9.48
CA ALA A 207 -33.65 16.68 10.12
C ALA A 207 -34.84 16.61 9.13
N ASP A 208 -34.61 16.86 7.84
CA ASP A 208 -35.61 16.79 6.79
C ASP A 208 -35.38 15.58 5.87
N HIS A 209 -36.28 14.60 5.96
CA HIS A 209 -36.23 13.40 5.13
C HIS A 209 -36.40 13.70 3.64
N ASN A 210 -37.08 14.78 3.26
CA ASN A 210 -37.25 15.16 1.86
C ASN A 210 -35.93 15.67 1.27
N VAL A 211 -35.16 16.41 2.05
CA VAL A 211 -33.81 16.88 1.64
C VAL A 211 -32.82 15.72 1.62
N SER A 212 -32.86 14.83 2.61
CA SER A 212 -32.04 13.61 2.63
C SER A 212 -32.25 12.76 1.36
N ARG A 213 -33.50 12.54 0.97
CA ARG A 213 -33.84 11.79 -0.24
C ARG A 213 -33.42 12.49 -1.53
N GLN A 214 -33.64 13.81 -1.63
CA GLN A 214 -33.18 14.60 -2.78
C GLN A 214 -31.66 14.54 -2.96
N ILE A 215 -30.92 14.52 -1.84
CA ILE A 215 -29.46 14.41 -1.85
C ILE A 215 -29.04 13.01 -2.28
N GLN A 216 -29.66 11.96 -1.73
CA GLN A 216 -29.39 10.59 -2.16
C GLN A 216 -29.66 10.43 -3.66
N GLU A 217 -30.79 10.91 -4.17
CA GLU A 217 -31.12 10.86 -5.59
C GLU A 217 -30.11 11.65 -6.44
N SER A 218 -29.65 12.82 -5.96
CA SER A 218 -28.63 13.62 -6.65
C SER A 218 -27.26 12.95 -6.67
N ILE A 219 -26.84 12.35 -5.56
CA ILE A 219 -25.55 11.63 -5.44
C ILE A 219 -25.58 10.33 -6.27
N CYS A 220 -26.70 9.59 -6.24
CA CYS A 220 -26.80 8.29 -6.91
C CYS A 220 -27.07 8.36 -8.40
N ASN A 221 -27.62 9.47 -8.89
CA ASN A 221 -27.77 9.72 -10.31
C ASN A 221 -26.57 10.46 -10.93
N SER A 222 -25.57 10.83 -10.12
CA SER A 222 -24.35 11.48 -10.58
C SER A 222 -23.34 10.48 -11.16
N THR A 223 -22.47 10.96 -12.05
CA THR A 223 -21.42 10.14 -12.65
C THR A 223 -20.31 9.81 -11.65
N SER A 224 -19.59 8.70 -11.89
CA SER A 224 -18.44 8.29 -11.07
C SER A 224 -17.41 9.39 -10.90
N ASP A 225 -17.07 10.03 -12.00
CA ASP A 225 -15.99 11.02 -12.05
C ASP A 225 -16.36 12.29 -11.28
N TRP A 226 -17.64 12.63 -11.27
CA TRP A 226 -18.16 13.72 -10.46
C TRP A 226 -18.16 13.37 -8.97
N LEU A 227 -18.53 12.14 -8.60
CA LEU A 227 -18.51 11.66 -7.22
C LEU A 227 -17.10 11.64 -6.63
N ASP A 228 -16.10 11.21 -7.41
CA ASP A 228 -14.72 11.19 -6.97
C ASP A 228 -14.17 12.61 -6.75
N GLN A 229 -14.52 13.56 -7.64
CA GLN A 229 -14.18 14.98 -7.47
C GLN A 229 -14.88 15.61 -6.26
N ALA A 230 -16.17 15.33 -6.07
CA ALA A 230 -16.94 15.80 -4.93
C ALA A 230 -16.36 15.25 -3.62
N GLN A 231 -15.96 13.98 -3.59
CA GLN A 231 -15.34 13.35 -2.43
C GLN A 231 -13.98 13.97 -2.12
N SER A 232 -13.13 14.19 -3.13
CA SER A 232 -11.84 14.85 -2.96
C SER A 232 -11.99 16.29 -2.44
N HIS A 233 -12.96 17.06 -2.97
CA HIS A 233 -13.28 18.40 -2.49
C HIS A 233 -13.84 18.41 -1.05
N PHE A 234 -14.64 17.40 -0.69
CA PHE A 234 -15.16 17.27 0.67
C PHE A 234 -14.05 16.96 1.67
N LEU A 235 -13.21 15.95 1.37
CA LEU A 235 -12.11 15.53 2.25
C LEU A 235 -11.04 16.62 2.41
N SER A 236 -10.78 17.44 1.38
CA SER A 236 -9.80 18.54 1.48
C SER A 236 -10.25 19.69 2.39
N ASN A 237 -11.56 19.86 2.59
CA ASN A 237 -12.13 20.88 3.47
C ASN A 237 -12.45 20.35 4.89
N LEU A 238 -12.31 19.04 5.13
CA LEU A 238 -12.58 18.41 6.43
C LEU A 238 -11.36 18.43 7.35
N ASP A 239 -11.57 18.85 8.59
CA ASP A 239 -10.66 18.69 9.72
C ASP A 239 -11.37 17.87 10.80
N PHE A 240 -11.12 16.55 10.80
CA PHE A 240 -11.69 15.59 11.75
C PHE A 240 -11.40 15.94 13.21
N PHE A 241 -10.30 16.65 13.48
CA PHE A 241 -9.86 16.96 14.83
C PHE A 241 -10.28 18.35 15.30
N LYS A 242 -10.87 19.18 14.42
CA LYS A 242 -11.36 20.52 14.77
C LYS A 242 -12.30 20.51 16.00
N PRO A 243 -13.33 19.64 16.08
CA PRO A 243 -14.21 19.61 17.25
C PRO A 243 -13.47 19.21 18.54
N ILE A 244 -12.54 18.26 18.44
CA ILE A 244 -11.75 17.79 19.58
C ILE A 244 -10.83 18.92 20.09
N ARG A 245 -10.20 19.67 19.17
CA ARG A 245 -9.38 20.84 19.51
C ARG A 245 -10.19 21.93 20.21
N VAL A 246 -11.40 22.22 19.72
CA VAL A 246 -12.30 23.22 20.31
C VAL A 246 -12.76 22.78 21.71
N SER A 247 -13.13 21.51 21.90
CA SER A 247 -13.51 20.99 23.21
C SER A 247 -12.35 21.00 24.22
N LEU A 248 -11.11 20.73 23.77
CA LEU A 248 -9.91 20.80 24.62
C LEU A 248 -9.49 22.25 24.96
N SER A 249 -9.74 23.21 24.07
CA SER A 249 -9.41 24.62 24.31
C SER A 249 -10.37 25.32 25.27
N PHE A 250 -11.57 24.77 25.50
CA PHE A 250 -12.43 25.16 26.62
C PHE A 250 -11.86 24.76 27.99
N GLU A 251 -10.89 23.83 28.05
CA GLU A 251 -10.30 23.33 29.29
C GLU A 251 -8.81 23.70 29.47
N SER A 252 -8.16 24.32 28.46
CA SER A 252 -6.73 24.67 28.53
C SER A 252 -6.43 26.08 28.01
N HIS A 253 -6.23 27.02 28.95
CA HIS A 253 -5.41 28.21 28.74
C HIS A 253 -3.92 27.84 28.72
N SER A 254 -3.47 27.05 27.73
CA SER A 254 -2.05 26.94 27.31
C SER A 254 -1.92 25.81 26.28
N GLY A 255 -1.27 26.06 25.15
CA GLY A 255 -0.77 24.95 24.31
C GLY A 255 -0.95 25.05 22.80
N ASN A 256 -0.82 26.24 22.20
CA ASN A 256 -0.76 26.38 20.74
C ASN A 256 0.64 25.98 20.22
N ALA A 257 0.96 24.69 20.15
CA ALA A 257 2.21 24.22 19.50
C ALA A 257 2.19 22.78 18.97
N TRP A 258 1.24 21.93 19.37
CA TRP A 258 1.32 20.49 19.11
C TRP A 258 0.69 20.03 17.78
N PHE A 259 -0.21 20.81 17.20
CA PHE A 259 -1.12 20.27 16.17
C PHE A 259 -0.65 20.40 14.71
N ASN A 260 0.37 21.22 14.42
CA ASN A 260 0.91 21.35 13.05
C ASN A 260 1.73 20.13 12.57
N SER A 261 1.94 19.13 13.42
CA SER A 261 2.72 17.92 13.12
C SER A 261 1.87 16.75 12.60
N LEU A 262 0.56 16.73 12.89
CA LEU A 262 -0.34 15.61 12.54
C LEU A 262 -0.85 15.67 11.10
N ASP A 263 -0.97 16.84 10.48
CA ASP A 263 -1.44 16.98 9.09
C ASP A 263 -0.40 16.56 8.03
N LYS A 264 0.87 16.49 8.40
CA LYS A 264 1.94 16.02 7.49
C LYS A 264 2.07 14.50 7.45
N ALA A 265 1.39 13.78 8.36
CA ALA A 265 1.57 12.33 8.52
C ALA A 265 0.74 11.48 7.55
N LEU A 266 -0.31 12.03 6.93
CA LEU A 266 -1.24 11.22 6.11
C LEU A 266 -1.06 11.30 4.59
N CYS A 267 -0.20 12.19 4.07
CA CYS A 267 -0.11 12.42 2.63
C CYS A 267 1.17 11.88 1.95
N LEU A 268 2.02 11.13 2.66
CA LEU A 268 3.32 10.66 2.15
C LEU A 268 3.45 9.12 2.08
N ALA A 269 2.32 8.41 2.03
CA ALA A 269 2.30 6.95 2.01
C ALA A 269 2.76 6.30 0.68
N CYS A 270 3.09 7.05 -0.37
CA CYS A 270 3.50 6.45 -1.65
C CYS A 270 4.54 7.22 -2.48
N PHE A 271 4.96 8.42 -2.06
CA PHE A 271 5.87 9.24 -2.87
C PHE A 271 7.23 9.34 -2.20
N LEU A 272 8.10 8.38 -2.51
CA LEU A 272 9.40 8.61 -3.17
C LEU A 272 10.32 7.41 -2.87
N TYR A 273 10.94 6.95 -3.95
CA TYR A 273 12.03 5.97 -4.05
C TYR A 273 12.98 5.91 -2.86
#